data_AF-A0A2G2Y0L4-F1
#
_entry.id   AF-A0A2G2Y0L4-F1
#
_cell.length_a   1.000
_cell.length_b   1.000
_cell.length_c   1.000
_cell.angle_alpha   90.00
_cell.angle_beta   90.00
_cell.angle_gamma   90.00
#
_symmetry.space_group_name_H-M   'P 1'
#
loop_
_entity.id
_entity.type
_entity.pdbx_description
1 polymer ?
#
loop_
_entity_poly.entity_id
_entity_poly.type
_entity_poly.pdbx_seq_one_letter_code
_entity_poly.pdbx_strand_id
1 'polypeptide(L)' 'MEAANKNIKKILQKMVQGSRQWHEKFPFALLGYHTIVHTSTEATPYLLVYGTKAVIPAEVEIPSLRIIVEVEIDDDK' A
#
# COMPACT_ATOMS: atom_id res chain seq x y z
N MET A 1 7.74 16.63 -6.05
CA MET A 1 7.20 15.38 -6.63
C MET A 1 8.24 14.26 -6.69
N GLU A 2 9.47 14.54 -7.12
CA GLU A 2 10.51 13.51 -7.30
C GLU A 2 10.87 12.72 -6.01
N ALA A 3 10.96 13.39 -4.86
CA ALA A 3 11.27 12.74 -3.58
C ALA A 3 10.18 11.75 -3.13
N ALA A 4 8.90 12.10 -3.32
CA ALA A 4 7.77 11.22 -3.03
C ALA A 4 7.83 9.96 -3.89
N ASN A 5 8.04 10.12 -5.20
CA ASN A 5 8.16 8.99 -6.12
C ASN A 5 9.35 8.08 -5.79
N LYS A 6 10.48 8.66 -5.35
CA LYS A 6 11.64 7.89 -4.88
C LYS A 6 11.31 7.05 -3.64
N ASN A 7 10.53 7.58 -2.70
CA ASN A 7 10.11 6.83 -1.51
C ASN A 7 9.12 5.71 -1.86
N ILE A 8 8.11 6.00 -2.67
CA ILE A 8 7.14 4.99 -3.14
C ILE A 8 7.86 3.85 -3.87
N LYS A 9 8.83 4.17 -4.73
CA LYS A 9 9.67 3.17 -5.41
C LYS A 9 10.44 2.29 -4.41
N LYS A 10 11.03 2.86 -3.36
CA LYS A 10 11.72 2.08 -2.32
C LYS A 10 10.78 1.14 -1.56
N ILE A 11 9.58 1.60 -1.23
CA ILE A 11 8.56 0.78 -0.56
C ILE A 11 8.14 -0.37 -1.47
N LEU A 12 7.84 -0.07 -2.74
CA LEU A 12 7.46 -1.06 -3.73
C LEU A 12 8.56 -2.10 -3.95
N GLN A 13 9.82 -1.67 -4.07
CA GLN A 13 10.97 -2.59 -4.23
C GLN A 13 11.08 -3.57 -3.06
N LYS A 14 10.80 -3.13 -1.82
CA LYS A 14 10.78 -4.01 -0.65
C LYS A 14 9.62 -5.01 -0.67
N MET A 15 8.46 -4.60 -1.15
CA MET A 15 7.26 -5.45 -1.22
C MET A 15 7.32 -6.49 -2.34
N VAL A 16 7.92 -6.13 -3.49
CA VAL A 16 7.95 -6.99 -4.67
C VAL A 16 8.93 -8.15 -4.51
N GLN A 17 9.97 -8.02 -3.68
CA GLN A 17 10.96 -9.08 -3.41
C GLN A 17 11.49 -9.82 -4.66
N GLY A 18 11.60 -9.13 -5.80
CA GLY A 18 12.05 -9.71 -7.07
C GLY A 18 10.96 -10.38 -7.92
N SER A 19 9.70 -10.40 -7.47
CA SER A 19 8.57 -10.84 -8.29
C SER A 19 8.30 -9.88 -9.45
N ARG A 20 7.66 -10.37 -10.52
CA ARG A 20 7.21 -9.52 -11.64
C ARG A 20 5.82 -8.91 -11.41
N GLN A 21 5.18 -9.25 -10.30
CA GLN A 21 3.81 -8.83 -9.93
C GLN A 21 3.81 -7.50 -9.17
N TRP A 22 4.63 -6.54 -9.64
CA TRP A 22 4.74 -5.24 -8.97
C TRP A 22 3.41 -4.47 -8.97
N HIS A 23 2.57 -4.70 -9.97
CA HIS A 23 1.27 -4.05 -10.12
C HIS A 23 0.28 -4.49 -9.04
N GLU A 24 0.34 -5.74 -8.58
CA GLU A 24 -0.46 -6.25 -7.46
C GLU A 24 0.00 -5.64 -6.11
N LYS A 25 1.31 -5.41 -5.96
CA LYS A 25 1.88 -4.83 -4.72
C LYS A 25 1.81 -3.29 -4.68
N PHE A 26 1.56 -2.66 -5.81
CA PHE A 26 1.56 -1.20 -5.94
C PHE A 26 0.49 -0.49 -5.09
N PRO A 27 -0.78 -0.94 -5.03
CA PRO A 27 -1.78 -0.35 -4.15
C PRO A 27 -1.37 -0.37 -2.68
N PHE A 28 -0.75 -1.46 -2.22
CA PHE A 28 -0.27 -1.61 -0.85
C PHE A 28 0.93 -0.68 -0.55
N ALA A 29 1.82 -0.49 -1.52
CA ALA A 29 2.94 0.44 -1.38
C ALA A 29 2.47 1.90 -1.26
N LEU A 30 1.44 2.27 -2.03
CA LEU A 30 0.80 3.59 -1.90
C LEU A 30 0.09 3.76 -0.58
N LEU A 31 -0.65 2.74 -0.12
CA LEU A 31 -1.31 2.77 1.18
C LEU A 31 -0.31 3.00 2.30
N GLY A 32 0.78 2.20 2.35
CA GLY A 32 1.85 2.37 3.34
C GLY A 32 2.49 3.77 3.28
N TYR A 33 2.71 4.30 2.07
CA TYR A 33 3.22 5.67 1.92
C TYR A 33 2.29 6.72 2.53
N HIS A 34 0.97 6.58 2.33
CA HIS A 34 -0.04 7.53 2.81
C HIS A 34 -0.27 7.47 4.33
N THR A 35 -0.16 6.30 4.95
CA THR A 35 -0.57 6.07 6.34
C THR A 35 0.58 6.04 7.34
N ILE A 36 1.82 5.88 6.89
CA ILE A 36 3.01 5.93 7.75
C ILE A 36 3.36 7.41 8.06
N VAL A 37 3.77 7.68 9.30
CA VAL A 37 4.25 9.00 9.73
C VAL A 37 5.61 9.27 9.07
N HIS A 38 5.74 10.41 8.41
CA HIS A 38 7.00 10.82 7.79
C HIS A 38 7.79 11.67 8.78
N THR A 39 9.01 11.25 9.09
CA THR A 39 9.90 11.95 10.03
C THR A 39 10.15 13.41 9.69
N SER A 40 10.12 13.78 8.40
CA SER A 40 10.32 15.16 7.96
C SER A 40 9.16 16.10 8.28
N THR A 41 7.95 15.54 8.47
CA THR A 41 6.72 16.33 8.70
C THR A 41 6.04 15.98 10.01
N GLU A 42 6.51 14.94 10.69
CA GLU A 42 5.91 14.34 11.90
C GLU A 42 4.42 13.98 11.75
N ALA A 43 3.95 13.90 10.50
CA ALA A 43 2.57 13.63 10.11
C ALA A 43 2.53 12.56 9.02
N THR A 44 1.37 11.94 8.83
CA THR A 44 1.14 11.07 7.68
C THR A 44 0.78 11.93 6.45
N PRO A 45 1.17 11.54 5.22
CA PRO A 45 0.76 12.29 4.04
C PRO A 45 -0.76 12.40 3.91
N TYR A 46 -1.51 11.36 4.31
CA TYR A 46 -2.97 11.41 4.32
C TYR A 46 -3.50 12.52 5.23
N LEU A 47 -2.94 12.66 6.44
CA LEU A 47 -3.32 13.72 7.38
C LEU A 47 -3.05 15.10 6.80
N LEU A 48 -1.93 15.29 6.10
CA LEU A 48 -1.60 16.58 5.48
C LEU A 48 -2.53 16.94 4.31
N VAL A 49 -3.00 15.95 3.55
CA VAL A 49 -3.86 16.18 2.38
C VAL A 49 -5.32 16.37 2.79
N TYR A 50 -5.82 15.55 3.72
CA TYR A 50 -7.25 15.49 4.05
C TYR A 50 -7.60 16.11 5.41
N GLY A 51 -6.61 16.52 6.20
CA GLY A 51 -6.81 17.12 7.52
C GLY A 51 -7.30 16.13 8.60
N THR A 52 -7.37 14.84 8.30
CA THR A 52 -7.80 13.80 9.24
C THR A 52 -6.91 12.57 9.15
N LYS A 53 -6.83 11.79 10.23
CA LYS A 53 -6.05 10.55 10.25
C LYS A 53 -6.73 9.51 9.34
N ALA A 54 -5.93 8.76 8.59
CA ALA A 54 -6.45 7.66 7.78
C ALA A 54 -7.10 6.59 8.67
N VAL A 55 -8.32 6.18 8.32
CA VAL A 55 -9.01 5.02 8.88
C VAL A 55 -8.88 3.90 7.86
N ILE A 56 -8.15 2.84 8.19
CA ILE A 56 -7.97 1.68 7.31
C ILE A 56 -9.16 0.73 7.56
N PRO A 57 -9.97 0.39 6.54
CA PRO A 57 -11.06 -0.56 6.68
C PRO A 57 -10.54 -1.96 7.04
N ALA A 58 -11.31 -2.72 7.82
CA ALA A 58 -10.94 -4.07 8.24
C ALA A 58 -10.71 -5.01 7.05
N GLU A 59 -11.33 -4.76 5.89
CA GLU A 59 -11.18 -5.53 4.65
C GLU A 59 -9.78 -5.42 4.01
N VAL A 60 -8.98 -4.43 4.41
CA VAL A 60 -7.58 -4.30 4.00
C VAL A 60 -6.66 -5.13 4.90
N GLU A 61 -7.03 -5.30 6.18
CA GLU A 61 -6.30 -6.12 7.16
C GLU A 61 -6.72 -7.59 7.12
N ILE A 62 -7.99 -7.85 6.81
CA ILE A 62 -8.62 -9.15 6.66
C ILE A 62 -9.02 -9.26 5.19
N PRO A 63 -8.44 -10.20 4.41
CA PRO A 63 -8.80 -10.33 3.01
C PRO A 63 -10.31 -10.53 2.89
N SER A 64 -10.97 -9.59 2.21
CA SER A 64 -12.41 -9.68 1.97
C SER A 64 -12.74 -10.98 1.23
N LEU A 65 -13.97 -11.49 1.38
CA LEU A 65 -14.43 -12.70 0.66
C LEU A 65 -14.19 -12.62 -0.86
N ARG A 66 -14.23 -11.42 -1.45
CA ARG A 66 -13.93 -11.22 -2.87
C ARG A 66 -12.47 -11.52 -3.21
N ILE A 67 -11.54 -11.06 -2.39
CA ILE A 67 -10.10 -11.28 -2.56
C ILE A 67 -9.77 -12.76 -2.31
N ILE A 68 -10.39 -13.38 -1.31
CA ILE A 68 -10.20 -14.81 -1.02
C ILE A 68 -10.63 -15.65 -2.23
N VAL A 69 -11.82 -15.37 -2.77
CA VAL A 69 -12.33 -16.06 -3.96
C VAL A 69 -11.39 -15.87 -5.15
N GLU A 70 -10.87 -14.66 -5.39
CA GLU A 70 -9.96 -14.41 -6.51
C GLU A 70 -8.60 -15.13 -6.36
N VAL A 71 -8.10 -15.28 -5.12
CA VAL A 71 -6.88 -16.07 -4.83
C VAL A 71 -7.11 -17.57 -5.00
N GLU A 72 -8.25 -18.10 -4.54
CA GLU A 72 -8.59 -19.53 -4.67
C GLU A 72 -8.78 -19.96 -6.13
N ILE A 73 -9.24 -19.05 -7.00
CA ILE A 73 -9.42 -19.34 -8.44
C ILE A 73 -8.07 -19.38 -9.20
N ASP A 74 -7.02 -18.72 -8.68
CA ASP A 74 -5.69 -18.71 -9.32
C ASP A 74 -4.86 -19.98 -8.99
N ASP A 75 -5.14 -20.65 -7.87
CA ASP A 75 -4.44 -21.88 -7.42
C ASP A 75 -4.88 -23.16 -8.18
N ASP A 76 -5.91 -23.10 -9.04
CA ASP A 76 -6.45 -24.24 -9.81
C ASP A 76 -5.79 -24.43 -11.20
N LYS A 77 -4.54 -23.98 -11.40
CA LYS A 77 -3.81 -24.12 -12.69
C LYS A 77 -2.49 -24.88 -12.62
#